data_AF-A0A2A2IB81-F1
#
_entry.id   AF-A0A2A2IB81-F1
#
_cell.length_a   1.000
_cell.length_b   1.000
_cell.length_c   1.000
_cell.angle_alpha   90.00
_cell.angle_beta   90.00
_cell.angle_gamma   90.00
#
_symmetry.space_group_name_H-M   'P 1'
#
loop_
_entity.id
_entity.type
_entity.pdbx_description
1 polymer ?
#
loop_
_entity_poly.entity_id
_entity_poly.type
_entity_poly.pdbx_seq_one_letter_code
_entity_poly.pdbx_strand_id
1 'polypeptide(L)' 'MKNFRIQERSPVENTVWYLEVQPHYENAEDGKDKTDAVYFEMGQWGEHGHELDAGITCHVEDAKAFANSILKACKEIEGE' A
#
# COMPACT_ATOMS: atom_id res chain seq x y z
N MET A 1 -14.30 -2.97 -3.54
CA MET A 1 -13.51 -3.06 -2.29
C MET A 1 -13.02 -1.68 -1.93
N LYS A 2 -12.83 -1.35 -0.65
CA LYS A 2 -12.13 -0.11 -0.28
C LYS A 2 -10.65 -0.43 -0.18
N ASN A 3 -9.83 0.22 -0.99
CA ASN A 3 -8.37 0.15 -0.85
C ASN A 3 -7.95 0.89 0.41
N PHE A 4 -6.87 0.42 1.05
CA PHE A 4 -6.29 1.10 2.20
C PHE A 4 -5.09 1.92 1.74
N ARG A 5 -5.10 3.21 2.08
CA ARG A 5 -4.06 4.15 1.71
C ARG A 5 -3.64 4.95 2.93
N ILE A 6 -2.34 5.06 3.15
CA ILE A 6 -1.76 6.10 3.99
C ILE A 6 -1.28 7.24 3.09
N GLN A 7 -1.41 8.47 3.57
CA GLN A 7 -1.03 9.65 2.79
C GLN A 7 -0.47 10.73 3.70
N GLU A 8 0.53 11.44 3.21
CA GLU A 8 1.17 12.56 3.89
C GLU A 8 1.27 13.75 2.93
N ARG A 9 0.86 14.94 3.39
CA ARG A 9 0.96 16.17 2.60
C ARG A 9 2.25 16.88 2.94
N SER A 10 3.11 17.10 1.93
CA SER A 10 4.24 18.01 2.03
C SER A 10 3.74 19.43 2.30
N PRO A 11 4.17 20.07 3.41
CA PRO A 11 3.77 21.44 3.72
C PRO A 11 4.44 22.48 2.81
N VAL A 12 5.48 22.09 2.06
CA VAL A 12 6.29 22.99 1.22
C VAL A 12 5.87 22.94 -0.24
N GLU A 13 5.60 21.75 -0.77
CA GLU A 13 5.45 21.54 -2.22
C GLU A 13 4.00 21.27 -2.65
N ASN A 14 3.03 21.45 -1.75
CA ASN A 14 1.61 21.10 -1.95
C ASN A 14 1.39 19.69 -2.56
N THR A 15 2.32 18.79 -2.30
CA THR A 15 2.38 17.44 -2.84
C THR A 15 1.84 16.47 -1.81
N VAL A 16 1.02 15.51 -2.23
CA VAL A 16 0.51 14.43 -1.37
C VAL A 16 1.21 13.14 -1.75
N TRP A 17 2.07 12.65 -0.86
CA TRP A 17 2.70 11.34 -0.97
C TRP A 17 1.76 10.28 -0.44
N TYR A 18 1.80 9.09 -1.02
CA TYR A 18 0.96 7.99 -0.57
C TYR A 18 1.63 6.63 -0.71
N LEU A 19 1.17 5.71 0.14
CA LEU A 19 1.37 4.28 0.01
C LEU A 19 -0.01 3.60 0.09
N GLU A 20 -0.32 2.77 -0.89
CA GLU A 20 -1.61 2.09 -1.00
C GLU A 20 -1.42 0.59 -1.22
N VAL A 21 -2.36 -0.18 -0.65
CA VAL A 21 -2.48 -1.62 -0.88
C VAL A 21 -3.83 -1.91 -1.53
N GLN A 22 -3.78 -2.71 -2.60
CA GLN A 22 -4.96 -3.12 -3.36
C GLN A 22 -4.79 -4.53 -3.94
N PRO A 23 -5.89 -5.19 -4.35
CA PRO A 23 -5.80 -6.38 -5.19
C PRO A 23 -5.01 -6.07 -6.47
N HIS A 24 -4.13 -6.97 -6.89
CA HIS A 24 -3.43 -6.82 -8.16
C HIS A 24 -4.37 -6.98 -9.37
N TYR A 25 -5.46 -7.72 -9.17
CA TYR A 25 -6.45 -8.04 -10.19
C TYR A 25 -7.68 -7.14 -10.08
N GLU A 26 -8.30 -6.81 -11.22
CA GLU A 26 -9.49 -5.95 -11.31
C GLU A 26 -10.64 -6.47 -10.42
N ASN A 27 -10.85 -7.78 -10.40
CA ASN A 27 -11.73 -8.44 -9.45
C ASN A 27 -10.90 -9.31 -8.50
N ALA A 28 -11.21 -9.26 -7.19
CA ALA A 28 -10.54 -10.10 -6.21
C ALA A 28 -10.73 -11.61 -6.48
N GLU A 29 -11.81 -11.99 -7.16
CA GLU A 29 -12.08 -13.37 -7.54
C GLU A 29 -11.06 -13.89 -8.56
N ASP A 30 -10.53 -13.02 -9.42
CA ASP A 30 -9.51 -13.38 -10.42
C ASP A 30 -8.14 -13.66 -9.76
N GLY A 31 -7.92 -13.06 -8.58
CA GLY A 31 -6.77 -13.32 -7.72
C GLY A 31 -6.90 -14.58 -6.86
N LYS A 32 -8.03 -15.28 -6.91
CA LYS A 32 -8.22 -16.52 -6.16
C LYS A 32 -7.24 -17.58 -6.64
N ASP A 33 -6.54 -18.20 -5.69
CA ASP A 33 -5.49 -19.20 -5.94
C ASP A 33 -4.27 -18.66 -6.71
N LYS A 34 -4.23 -17.35 -6.99
CA LYS A 34 -3.05 -16.66 -7.50
C LYS A 34 -2.15 -16.30 -6.35
N THR A 35 -0.89 -16.65 -6.52
CA THR A 35 0.06 -16.41 -5.46
C THR A 35 0.37 -14.92 -5.35
N ASP A 36 0.45 -14.20 -6.47
CA ASP A 36 0.77 -12.78 -6.67
C ASP A 36 -0.47 -11.84 -6.66
N ALA A 37 -1.38 -12.01 -5.71
CA ALA A 37 -2.67 -11.31 -5.73
C ALA A 37 -2.70 -9.94 -5.04
N VAL A 38 -1.59 -9.49 -4.42
CA VAL A 38 -1.53 -8.22 -3.68
C VAL A 38 -0.57 -7.26 -4.36
N TYR A 39 -1.02 -6.03 -4.57
CA TYR A 39 -0.23 -4.95 -5.15
C TYR A 39 -0.08 -3.80 -4.16
N PHE A 40 1.16 -3.39 -3.92
CA PHE A 40 1.51 -2.18 -3.18
C PHE A 40 1.98 -1.13 -4.18
N GLU A 41 1.46 0.09 -4.06
CA GLU A 41 1.91 1.22 -4.87
C GLU A 41 2.25 2.43 -4.01
N MET A 42 3.27 3.15 -4.43
CA MET A 42 3.72 4.39 -3.86
C MET A 42 3.80 5.44 -4.95
N GLY A 43 3.39 6.65 -4.63
CA GLY A 43 3.45 7.76 -5.56
C GLY A 43 3.09 9.08 -4.92
N GLN A 44 2.78 10.04 -5.78
CA GLN A 44 2.44 11.39 -5.37
C GLN A 44 1.37 12.03 -6.25
N TRP A 45 0.58 12.92 -5.63
CA TRP A 45 -0.24 13.90 -6.35
C TRP A 45 0.34 15.30 -6.11
N GLY A 46 0.83 15.93 -7.17
CA GLY A 46 1.39 17.28 -7.14
C GLY A 46 0.80 18.19 -8.21
N GLU A 47 1.47 19.32 -8.46
CA GLU A 47 1.04 20.30 -9.47
C GLU A 47 1.02 19.71 -10.89
N HIS A 48 1.86 18.71 -11.16
CA HIS A 48 1.94 18.04 -12.45
C HIS A 48 1.00 16.83 -12.60
N GLY A 49 0.16 16.57 -11.59
CA GLY A 49 -0.79 15.48 -11.59
C GLY A 49 -0.33 14.29 -10.74
N HIS A 50 -0.74 13.08 -11.15
CA HIS A 50 -0.44 11.84 -10.45
C HIS A 50 0.83 11.21 -11.03
N GLU A 51 1.79 10.94 -10.16
CA GLU A 51 3.03 10.24 -10.52
C GLU A 51 3.17 8.99 -9.66
N LEU A 52 3.43 7.85 -10.30
CA LEU A 52 3.78 6.60 -9.64
C LEU A 52 5.30 6.53 -9.49
N ASP A 53 5.78 6.33 -8.27
CA ASP A 53 7.21 6.18 -7.99
C ASP A 53 7.62 4.71 -8.03
N ALA A 54 6.88 3.86 -7.32
CA ALA A 54 7.16 2.43 -7.25
C ALA A 54 5.88 1.60 -7.11
N GLY A 55 5.93 0.40 -7.66
CA GLY A 55 4.89 -0.61 -7.52
C GLY A 55 5.50 -1.99 -7.32
N ILE A 56 4.95 -2.78 -6.41
CA ILE A 56 5.36 -4.17 -6.20
C ILE A 56 4.13 -5.06 -6.05
N THR A 57 4.08 -6.09 -6.89
CA THR A 57 3.16 -7.21 -6.71
C THR A 57 3.86 -8.26 -5.86
N CYS A 58 3.19 -8.78 -4.84
CA CYS A 58 3.77 -9.78 -3.95
C CYS A 58 2.79 -10.90 -3.62
N HIS A 59 3.33 -11.92 -2.97
CA HIS A 59 2.54 -13.05 -2.58
C HIS A 59 1.55 -12.69 -1.47
N VAL A 60 0.36 -13.30 -1.46
CA VAL A 60 -0.62 -13.10 -0.37
C VAL A 60 -0.03 -13.40 1.01
N GLU A 61 0.80 -14.45 1.12
CA GLU A 61 1.46 -14.81 2.38
C GLU A 61 2.53 -13.78 2.81
N ASP A 62 3.28 -13.22 1.85
CA ASP A 62 4.25 -12.17 2.14
C ASP A 62 3.55 -10.88 2.58
N ALA A 63 2.44 -10.52 1.93
CA ALA A 63 1.61 -9.38 2.32
C ALA A 63 1.06 -9.53 3.75
N LYS A 64 0.61 -10.75 4.12
CA LYS A 64 0.19 -11.05 5.51
C LYS A 64 1.35 -10.92 6.50
N ALA A 65 2.53 -11.45 6.15
CA ALA A 65 3.72 -11.35 6.98
C ALA A 65 4.16 -9.88 7.19
N PHE A 66 4.08 -9.06 6.14
CA PHE A 66 4.35 -7.63 6.22
C PHE A 66 3.35 -6.90 7.12
N ALA A 67 2.05 -7.17 6.97
CA ALA A 67 1.02 -6.61 7.85
C ALA A 67 1.24 -6.96 9.33
N ASN A 68 1.65 -8.20 9.62
CA ASN A 68 1.98 -8.61 10.99
C ASN A 68 3.21 -7.86 11.54
N SER A 69 4.21 -7.58 10.68
CA SER A 69 5.38 -6.77 11.07
C SER A 69 4.97 -5.33 11.40
N ILE A 70 4.04 -4.74 10.66
CA ILE A 70 3.47 -3.42 10.98
C ILE A 70 2.77 -3.45 12.34
N LEU A 71 1.89 -4.43 12.57
CA LEU A 71 1.19 -4.57 13.86
C LEU A 71 2.17 -4.74 15.03
N LYS A 72 3.24 -5.50 14.83
CA LYS A 72 4.30 -5.66 15.83
C LYS A 72 4.98 -4.32 16.14
N ALA A 73 5.34 -3.55 15.11
CA ALA A 73 5.94 -2.23 15.30
C ALA A 73 4.99 -1.27 16.05
N CYS A 74 3.68 -1.29 15.75
CA CYS A 74 2.70 -0.50 16.49
C CYS A 74 2.67 -0.86 17.98
N LYS A 75 2.62 -2.16 18.32
CA LYS A 75 2.63 -2.62 19.71
C LYS A 75 3.89 -2.19 20.46
N GLU A 76 5.06 -2.30 19.81
CA GLU A 76 6.32 -1.83 20.40
C GLU A 76 6.30 -0.33 20.71
N ILE A 77 5.66 0.48 19.86
CA ILE A 77 5.49 1.94 20.07
C ILE A 77 4.48 2.22 21.18
N GLU A 78 3.40 1.44 21.26
CA GLU A 78 2.32 1.59 22.25
C GLU A 78 2.71 1.05 23.64
N GLY A 79 3.76 0.22 23.71
CA GLY A 79 4.25 -0.38 24.96
C GLY A 79 3.49 -1.64 25.38
N GLU A 80 2.91 -2.37 24.42
CA GLU A 80 2.17 -3.64 24.62
C GLU A 80 3.03 -4.91 24.47
#